data_AF-J9EFT9-F1
#
_entry.id   AF-J9EFT9-F1
#
_cell.length_a   1.000
_cell.length_b   1.000
_cell.length_c   1.000
_cell.angle_alpha   90.00
_cell.angle_beta   90.00
_cell.angle_gamma   90.00
#
_symmetry.space_group_name_H-M   'P 1'
#
loop_
_entity.id
_entity.type
_entity.pdbx_description
1 polymer ?
#
loop_
_entity_poly.entity_id
_entity_poly.type
_entity_poly.pdbx_seq_one_letter_code
_entity_poly.pdbx_strand_id
1 'polypeptide(L)'
;MVFGRLVVLVKRQMDAYLDGKSYQLAEIKFSKRVRIGILESVYQFVELARTAEAAFVGTERRADLDRWYIQLITSLKDGIECAAISPFSKSPAAVVRFENYHHLYSILSELKIDCLDWQRKEAKKAYQNNIQVYVKELMGRPLEKIHHFFESVENIIRQGVKPEEVAFHQQFSRLELKKVISLYPEKEVKKGLEQLYKKIEKHLTDDSPLLQVVWRNMQDEFLKQLKHYNEVMGQCYPNSRIDLEISIQDVLSYFSQFAMRH
;
A
#
# COMPACT_ATOMS: atom_id res chain seq x y z
N MET A 1 49.75 -21.66 15.17
CA MET A 1 49.21 -20.53 15.97
C MET A 1 48.95 -19.24 15.18
N VAL A 2 49.67 -18.93 14.09
CA VAL A 2 49.47 -17.70 13.29
C VAL A 2 48.14 -17.69 12.52
N PHE A 3 47.78 -18.80 11.87
CA PHE A 3 46.54 -18.92 11.09
C PHE A 3 45.27 -18.70 11.92
N GLY A 4 45.20 -19.28 13.13
CA GLY A 4 44.06 -19.06 14.04
C GLY A 4 43.89 -17.61 14.48
N ARG A 5 45.00 -16.88 14.71
CA ARG A 5 44.95 -15.45 15.04
C ARG A 5 44.49 -14.60 13.85
N LEU A 6 44.94 -14.94 12.64
CA LEU A 6 44.52 -14.26 11.41
C LEU A 6 43.01 -14.42 11.17
N VAL A 7 42.47 -15.64 11.33
CA VAL A 7 41.04 -15.91 11.18
C VAL A 7 40.19 -15.13 12.18
N VAL A 8 40.64 -14.99 13.44
CA VAL A 8 39.95 -14.16 14.44
C VAL A 8 39.98 -12.68 14.05
N LEU A 9 41.12 -12.20 13.55
CA LEU A 9 41.26 -10.80 13.13
C LEU A 9 40.35 -10.48 11.92
N VAL A 10 40.31 -11.35 10.92
CA VAL A 10 39.42 -11.22 9.75
C VAL A 10 37.96 -11.21 10.19
N LYS A 11 37.54 -12.14 11.07
CA LYS A 11 36.18 -12.14 11.61
C LYS A 11 35.83 -10.83 12.30
N ARG A 12 36.70 -10.32 13.19
CA ARG A 12 36.46 -9.06 13.90
C ARG A 12 36.35 -7.86 12.95
N GLN A 13 37.14 -7.83 11.87
CA GLN A 13 37.04 -6.79 10.86
C GLN A 13 35.74 -6.89 10.06
N MET A 14 35.33 -8.10 9.70
CA MET A 14 34.04 -8.33 9.04
C MET A 14 32.88 -7.88 9.93
N ASP A 15 32.86 -8.30 11.20
CA ASP A 15 31.83 -7.93 12.15
C ASP A 15 31.75 -6.39 12.31
N ALA A 16 32.89 -5.71 12.47
CA ALA A 16 32.93 -4.26 12.55
C ALA A 16 32.45 -3.56 11.27
N TYR A 17 32.78 -4.12 10.10
CA TYR A 17 32.32 -3.60 8.82
C TYR A 17 30.81 -3.77 8.64
N LEU A 18 30.27 -4.95 8.94
CA LEU A 18 28.85 -5.26 8.80
C LEU A 18 28.01 -4.48 9.81
N ASP A 19 28.53 -4.26 11.02
CA ASP A 19 27.92 -3.37 12.01
C ASP A 19 27.82 -1.93 11.49
N GLY A 20 28.94 -1.39 11.01
CA GLY A 20 28.97 -0.05 10.40
C GLY A 20 28.05 0.06 9.18
N LYS A 21 27.95 -0.99 8.37
CA LYS A 21 27.00 -1.03 7.26
C LYS A 21 25.56 -1.07 7.73
N SER A 22 25.24 -1.83 8.78
CA SER A 22 23.89 -1.86 9.35
C SER A 22 23.44 -0.46 9.78
N TYR A 23 24.32 0.32 10.42
CA TYR A 23 24.04 1.71 10.79
C TYR A 23 23.76 2.59 9.57
N GLN A 24 24.60 2.50 8.53
CA GLN A 24 24.43 3.26 7.28
C GLN A 24 23.12 2.94 6.56
N LEU A 25 22.68 1.68 6.60
CA LEU A 25 21.43 1.26 5.97
C LEU A 25 20.19 1.86 6.65
N ALA A 26 20.24 2.06 7.97
CA ALA A 26 19.18 2.70 8.75
C ALA A 26 19.23 4.25 8.67
N GLU A 27 20.41 4.82 8.42
CA GLU A 27 20.62 6.27 8.46
C GLU A 27 20.14 6.95 7.18
N ILE A 28 18.87 7.36 7.16
CA ILE A 28 18.30 8.15 6.04
C ILE A 28 18.25 9.63 6.39
N LYS A 29 18.95 10.46 5.61
CA LYS A 29 18.99 11.91 5.80
C LYS A 29 18.52 12.64 4.55
N PHE A 30 17.63 13.61 4.73
CA PHE A 30 17.19 14.53 3.69
C PHE A 30 17.53 15.95 4.09
N SER A 31 18.12 16.71 3.17
CA SER A 31 18.46 18.13 3.39
C SER A 31 17.37 19.10 2.94
N LYS A 32 16.40 18.63 2.14
CA LYS A 32 15.30 19.42 1.55
C LYS A 32 14.06 18.55 1.39
N ARG A 33 12.90 19.20 1.23
CA ARG A 33 11.65 18.49 0.91
C ARG A 33 11.68 17.87 -0.48
N VAL A 34 11.57 16.54 -0.56
CA VAL A 34 11.70 15.78 -1.82
C VAL A 34 10.65 14.67 -1.92
N ARG A 35 10.37 14.23 -3.14
CA ARG A 35 9.64 12.97 -3.37
C ARG A 35 10.62 11.84 -3.05
N ILE A 36 10.29 11.00 -2.08
CA ILE A 36 11.16 9.90 -1.67
C ILE A 36 10.82 8.71 -2.56
N GLY A 37 11.77 8.29 -3.38
CA GLY A 37 11.65 7.07 -4.17
C GLY A 37 12.27 5.87 -3.47
N ILE A 38 12.82 4.94 -4.26
CA ILE A 38 13.58 3.81 -3.74
C ILE A 38 14.84 4.32 -3.05
N LEU A 39 15.05 3.90 -1.80
CA LEU A 39 16.19 4.34 -0.99
C LEU A 39 17.49 3.71 -1.49
N GLU A 40 18.55 4.51 -1.53
CA GLU A 40 19.90 4.08 -1.89
C GLU A 40 20.39 2.91 -1.03
N SER A 41 20.01 2.90 0.25
CA SER A 41 20.28 1.81 1.20
C SER A 41 19.88 0.45 0.64
N VAL A 42 18.75 0.39 -0.07
CA VAL A 42 18.27 -0.87 -0.65
C VAL A 42 19.23 -1.38 -1.72
N TYR A 43 19.77 -0.51 -2.58
CA TYR A 43 20.79 -0.87 -3.57
C TYR A 43 22.12 -1.26 -2.91
N GLN A 44 22.58 -0.52 -1.90
CA GLN A 44 23.79 -0.82 -1.15
C GLN A 44 23.74 -2.22 -0.50
N PHE A 45 22.56 -2.62 -0.01
CA PHE A 45 22.37 -3.97 0.50
C PHE A 45 22.53 -5.04 -0.59
N VAL A 46 22.01 -4.81 -1.80
CA VAL A 46 22.16 -5.77 -2.92
C VAL A 46 23.63 -5.98 -3.26
N GLU A 47 24.40 -4.90 -3.38
CA GLU A 47 25.84 -4.98 -3.68
C GLU A 47 26.60 -5.73 -2.60
N LEU A 48 26.31 -5.42 -1.33
CA LEU A 48 26.88 -6.13 -0.19
C LEU A 48 26.50 -7.61 -0.22
N ALA A 49 25.22 -7.93 -0.44
CA ALA A 49 24.72 -9.29 -0.44
C ALA A 49 25.37 -10.10 -1.56
N ARG A 50 25.44 -9.59 -2.80
CA ARG A 50 26.10 -10.28 -3.92
C ARG A 50 27.58 -10.55 -3.65
N THR A 51 28.29 -9.57 -3.07
CA THR A 51 29.70 -9.71 -2.72
C THR A 51 29.91 -10.74 -1.61
N ALA A 52 29.08 -10.68 -0.56
CA ALA A 52 29.16 -11.60 0.56
C ALA A 52 28.78 -13.03 0.16
N GLU A 53 27.73 -13.22 -0.64
CA GLU A 53 27.34 -14.52 -1.18
C GLU A 53 28.51 -15.15 -1.96
N ALA A 54 29.13 -14.40 -2.88
CA ALA A 54 30.29 -14.86 -3.65
C ALA A 54 31.50 -15.24 -2.77
N ALA A 55 31.76 -14.47 -1.70
CA ALA A 55 32.87 -14.71 -0.79
C ALA A 55 32.63 -15.91 0.17
N PHE A 56 31.37 -16.22 0.49
CA PHE A 56 31.00 -17.25 1.46
C PHE A 56 30.56 -18.58 0.83
N VAL A 57 30.50 -18.67 -0.51
CA VAL A 57 30.21 -19.94 -1.22
C VAL A 57 31.16 -21.04 -0.75
N GLY A 58 30.59 -22.17 -0.30
CA GLY A 58 31.35 -23.35 0.12
C GLY A 58 32.10 -23.20 1.45
N THR A 59 31.89 -22.11 2.19
CA THR A 59 32.53 -21.90 3.50
C THR A 59 31.71 -22.52 4.63
N GLU A 60 32.39 -23.04 5.66
CA GLU A 60 31.74 -23.53 6.88
C GLU A 60 31.21 -22.40 7.80
N ARG A 61 31.48 -21.13 7.44
CA ARG A 61 31.12 -19.94 8.24
C ARG A 61 29.81 -19.28 7.83
N ARG A 62 28.99 -19.98 7.04
CA ARG A 62 27.71 -19.46 6.54
C ARG A 62 26.80 -18.90 7.64
N ALA A 63 26.74 -19.59 8.78
CA ALA A 63 25.89 -19.20 9.90
C ALA A 63 26.25 -17.82 10.49
N ASP A 64 27.52 -17.42 10.44
CA ASP A 64 27.95 -16.08 10.88
C ASP A 64 27.36 -15.00 9.96
N LEU A 65 27.38 -15.23 8.63
CA LEU A 65 26.83 -14.31 7.64
C LEU A 65 25.30 -14.25 7.69
N ASP A 66 24.63 -15.40 7.88
CA ASP A 66 23.17 -15.45 7.98
C ASP A 66 22.66 -14.59 9.14
N ARG A 67 23.33 -14.62 10.30
CA ARG A 67 23.01 -13.74 11.43
C ARG A 67 23.09 -12.26 11.05
N TRP A 68 24.12 -11.87 10.30
CA TRP A 68 24.29 -10.50 9.83
C TRP A 68 23.21 -10.09 8.83
N TYR A 69 22.79 -10.99 7.93
CA TYR A 69 21.68 -10.70 7.01
C TYR A 69 20.39 -10.32 7.74
N ILE A 70 20.05 -11.01 8.82
CA ILE A 70 18.88 -10.65 9.64
C ILE A 70 19.00 -9.23 10.19
N GLN A 71 20.18 -8.85 10.70
CA GLN A 71 20.43 -7.52 11.24
C GLN A 71 20.40 -6.44 10.15
N LEU A 72 21.06 -6.66 9.01
CA LEU A 72 21.08 -5.73 7.88
C LEU A 72 19.67 -5.46 7.34
N ILE A 73 18.83 -6.50 7.20
CA ILE A 73 17.44 -6.33 6.77
C ILE A 73 16.62 -5.57 7.81
N THR A 74 16.86 -5.82 9.10
CA THR A 74 16.18 -5.07 10.17
C THR A 74 16.53 -3.58 10.07
N SER A 75 17.82 -3.25 9.94
CA SER A 75 18.27 -1.86 9.76
C SER A 75 17.73 -1.21 8.49
N LEU A 76 17.64 -1.95 7.38
CA LEU A 76 17.00 -1.46 6.16
C LEU A 76 15.53 -1.09 6.39
N LYS A 77 14.78 -1.93 7.11
CA LYS A 77 13.37 -1.66 7.44
C LYS A 77 13.27 -0.41 8.30
N ASP A 78 14.15 -0.25 9.29
CA ASP A 78 14.21 0.96 10.12
C ASP A 78 14.49 2.22 9.28
N GLY A 79 15.36 2.11 8.27
CA GLY A 79 15.62 3.17 7.30
C GLY A 79 14.37 3.53 6.47
N ILE A 80 13.65 2.52 5.96
CA ILE A 80 12.38 2.72 5.24
C ILE A 80 11.35 3.44 6.12
N GLU A 81 11.21 3.02 7.38
CA GLU A 81 10.27 3.66 8.31
C GLU A 81 10.68 5.09 8.65
N CYS A 82 11.97 5.35 8.90
CA CYS A 82 12.50 6.71 9.11
C CYS A 82 12.21 7.61 7.90
N ALA A 83 12.39 7.10 6.68
CA ALA A 83 12.10 7.84 5.47
C ALA A 83 10.59 8.12 5.31
N ALA A 84 9.75 7.14 5.58
CA ALA A 84 8.31 7.24 5.44
C ALA A 84 7.68 8.29 6.36
N ILE A 85 8.17 8.43 7.59
CA ILE A 85 7.69 9.42 8.56
C ILE A 85 8.44 10.75 8.50
N SER A 86 9.38 10.90 7.56
CA SER A 86 10.23 12.09 7.48
C SER A 86 9.41 13.35 7.18
N PRO A 87 9.59 14.46 7.92
CA PRO A 87 8.94 15.74 7.63
C PRO A 87 9.39 16.36 6.30
N PHE A 88 10.46 15.82 5.72
CA PHE A 88 10.98 16.18 4.40
C PHE A 88 10.32 15.41 3.25
N SER A 89 9.48 14.41 3.52
CA SER A 89 8.77 13.69 2.44
C SER A 89 7.67 14.54 1.82
N LYS A 90 7.63 14.60 0.48
CA LYS A 90 6.47 15.07 -0.31
C LYS A 90 5.48 13.96 -0.63
N SER A 91 5.88 12.70 -0.48
CA SER A 91 5.02 11.54 -0.73
C SER A 91 4.34 11.10 0.57
N PRO A 92 3.10 10.59 0.50
CA PRO A 92 2.46 9.96 1.66
C PRO A 92 3.30 8.81 2.21
N ALA A 93 3.32 8.64 3.54
CA ALA A 93 4.14 7.63 4.21
C ALA A 93 3.88 6.21 3.68
N ALA A 94 2.61 5.88 3.40
CA ALA A 94 2.22 4.60 2.84
C ALA A 94 2.87 4.34 1.46
N VAL A 95 3.04 5.38 0.62
CA VAL A 95 3.70 5.27 -0.70
C VAL A 95 5.18 4.95 -0.55
N VAL A 96 5.88 5.71 0.30
CA VAL A 96 7.30 5.45 0.60
C VAL A 96 7.50 4.02 1.06
N ARG A 97 6.63 3.53 1.96
CA ARG A 97 6.65 2.15 2.43
C ARG A 97 6.42 1.15 1.30
N PHE A 98 5.29 1.21 0.58
CA PHE A 98 4.97 0.14 -0.36
C PHE A 98 5.93 0.10 -1.55
N GLU A 99 6.47 1.23 -2.02
CA GLU A 99 7.44 1.23 -3.11
C GLU A 99 8.76 0.58 -2.67
N ASN A 100 9.26 0.95 -1.49
CA ASN A 100 10.51 0.39 -0.95
C ASN A 100 10.36 -1.08 -0.53
N TYR A 101 9.26 -1.47 0.13
CA TYR A 101 9.01 -2.87 0.50
C TYR A 101 8.77 -3.76 -0.72
N HIS A 102 8.15 -3.25 -1.78
CA HIS A 102 8.01 -3.99 -3.04
C HIS A 102 9.37 -4.22 -3.71
N HIS A 103 10.22 -3.18 -3.74
CA HIS A 103 11.57 -3.31 -4.29
C HIS A 103 12.42 -4.28 -3.46
N LEU A 104 12.37 -4.17 -2.13
CA LEU A 104 13.03 -5.11 -1.22
C LEU A 104 12.54 -6.55 -1.43
N TYR A 105 11.23 -6.76 -1.57
CA TYR A 105 10.67 -8.07 -1.89
C TYR A 105 11.21 -8.62 -3.22
N SER A 106 11.31 -7.78 -4.24
CA SER A 106 11.83 -8.16 -5.57
C SER A 106 13.29 -8.61 -5.48
N ILE A 107 14.13 -7.82 -4.80
CA ILE A 107 15.54 -8.13 -4.55
C ILE A 107 15.70 -9.44 -3.79
N LEU A 108 14.96 -9.62 -2.68
CA LEU A 108 15.05 -10.85 -1.88
C LEU A 108 14.57 -12.08 -2.66
N SER A 109 13.66 -11.89 -3.61
CA SER A 109 13.20 -12.95 -4.52
C SER A 109 14.25 -13.30 -5.58
N GLU A 110 15.05 -12.32 -6.01
CA GLU A 110 16.18 -12.52 -6.93
C GLU A 110 17.36 -13.20 -6.25
N LEU A 111 17.77 -12.70 -5.07
CA LEU A 111 18.94 -13.19 -4.33
C LEU A 111 18.75 -14.63 -3.80
N LYS A 112 17.51 -15.01 -3.46
CA LYS A 112 17.16 -16.37 -2.97
C LYS A 112 18.05 -16.85 -1.81
N ILE A 113 18.32 -15.96 -0.87
CA ILE A 113 19.07 -16.26 0.35
C ILE A 113 18.13 -16.95 1.35
N ASP A 114 18.39 -18.22 1.66
CA ASP A 114 17.48 -19.08 2.45
C ASP A 114 17.16 -18.50 3.84
N CYS A 115 18.15 -17.92 4.54
CA CYS A 115 17.92 -17.34 5.87
C CYS A 115 17.03 -16.08 5.85
N LEU A 116 16.77 -15.50 4.67
CA LEU A 116 15.96 -14.30 4.47
C LEU A 116 14.54 -14.60 3.97
N ASP A 117 14.15 -15.87 3.89
CA ASP A 117 12.84 -16.28 3.35
C ASP A 117 11.66 -15.71 4.15
N TRP A 118 11.81 -15.60 5.48
CA TRP A 118 10.80 -14.96 6.33
C TRP A 118 10.72 -13.46 6.04
N GLN A 119 11.85 -12.77 5.94
CA GLN A 119 11.94 -11.35 5.64
C GLN A 119 11.35 -11.03 4.28
N ARG A 120 11.54 -11.90 3.28
CA ARG A 120 10.92 -11.78 1.96
C ARG A 120 9.39 -11.82 2.06
N LYS A 121 8.84 -12.77 2.80
CA LYS A 121 7.38 -12.88 3.02
C LYS A 121 6.83 -11.66 3.79
N GLU A 122 7.55 -11.19 4.79
CA GLU A 122 7.17 -9.99 5.54
C GLU A 122 7.24 -8.72 4.68
N ALA A 123 8.25 -8.55 3.83
CA ALA A 123 8.31 -7.43 2.89
C ALA A 123 7.12 -7.46 1.92
N LYS A 124 6.74 -8.65 1.43
CA LYS A 124 5.56 -8.83 0.60
C LYS A 124 4.28 -8.36 1.31
N LYS A 125 4.07 -8.84 2.53
CA LYS A 125 2.92 -8.47 3.36
C LYS A 125 2.91 -6.98 3.66
N ALA A 126 4.07 -6.40 3.98
CA ALA A 126 4.21 -4.99 4.31
C ALA A 126 3.83 -4.08 3.14
N TYR A 127 4.30 -4.35 1.91
CA TYR A 127 3.90 -3.51 0.77
C TYR A 127 2.40 -3.65 0.45
N GLN A 128 1.85 -4.87 0.50
CA GLN A 128 0.42 -5.10 0.24
C GLN A 128 -0.46 -4.37 1.26
N ASN A 129 -0.11 -4.45 2.55
CA ASN A 129 -0.82 -3.74 3.61
C ASN A 129 -0.74 -2.22 3.44
N ASN A 130 0.42 -1.69 3.05
CA ASN A 130 0.57 -0.25 2.84
C ASN A 130 -0.17 0.25 1.59
N ILE A 131 -0.31 -0.57 0.53
CA ILE A 131 -1.21 -0.25 -0.59
C ILE A 131 -2.65 -0.12 -0.08
N GLN A 132 -3.10 -1.05 0.77
CA GLN A 132 -4.46 -1.01 1.34
C GLN A 132 -4.68 0.22 2.23
N VAL A 133 -3.71 0.59 3.06
CA VAL A 133 -3.74 1.83 3.85
C VAL A 133 -3.86 3.05 2.93
N TYR A 134 -2.98 3.14 1.92
CA TYR A 134 -2.97 4.25 0.98
C TYR A 134 -4.29 4.37 0.21
N VAL A 135 -4.84 3.26 -0.29
CA VAL A 135 -6.12 3.24 -1.00
C VAL A 135 -7.24 3.76 -0.10
N LYS A 136 -7.33 3.28 1.15
CA LYS A 136 -8.36 3.73 2.10
C LYS A 136 -8.23 5.22 2.42
N GLU A 137 -7.01 5.71 2.67
CA GLU A 137 -6.75 7.12 2.98
C GLU A 137 -7.05 8.03 1.79
N LEU A 138 -6.61 7.65 0.58
CA LEU A 138 -6.78 8.47 -0.62
C LEU A 138 -8.22 8.44 -1.14
N MET A 139 -8.87 7.27 -1.11
CA MET A 139 -10.26 7.13 -1.51
C MET A 139 -11.19 7.85 -0.52
N GLY A 140 -10.87 7.81 0.77
CA GLY A 140 -11.70 8.37 1.82
C GLY A 140 -13.11 7.76 1.81
N ARG A 141 -14.12 8.62 1.73
CA ARG A 141 -15.54 8.25 1.56
C ARG A 141 -16.00 8.77 0.20
N PRO A 142 -15.72 8.06 -0.91
CA PRO A 142 -16.24 8.48 -2.20
C PRO A 142 -17.77 8.37 -2.10
N LEU A 143 -18.46 9.31 -2.74
CA LEU A 143 -19.91 9.45 -2.58
C LEU A 143 -20.31 9.74 -1.12
N GLU A 144 -19.56 10.59 -0.42
CA GLU A 144 -19.71 10.87 1.03
C GLU A 144 -21.17 11.04 1.51
N LYS A 145 -22.03 11.77 0.79
CA LYS A 145 -23.44 11.93 1.18
C LYS A 145 -24.24 10.63 1.03
N ILE A 146 -23.97 9.84 -0.02
CA ILE A 146 -24.55 8.50 -0.18
C ILE A 146 -24.06 7.59 0.95
N HIS A 147 -22.77 7.63 1.27
CA HIS A 147 -22.18 6.85 2.36
C HIS A 147 -22.85 7.17 3.69
N HIS A 148 -22.97 8.46 4.06
CA HIS A 148 -23.61 8.86 5.30
C HIS A 148 -25.11 8.53 5.36
N PHE A 149 -25.80 8.60 4.22
CA PHE A 149 -27.20 8.18 4.15
C PHE A 149 -27.33 6.69 4.49
N PHE A 150 -26.52 5.82 3.86
CA PHE A 150 -26.57 4.38 4.14
C PHE A 150 -26.03 4.02 5.53
N GLU A 151 -24.99 4.68 6.02
CA GLU A 151 -24.50 4.52 7.40
C GLU A 151 -25.61 4.82 8.43
N SER A 152 -26.42 5.87 8.17
CA SER A 152 -27.57 6.23 9.01
C SER A 152 -28.72 5.22 8.90
N VAL A 153 -29.01 4.72 7.69
CA VAL A 153 -29.99 3.65 7.46
C VAL A 153 -29.58 2.38 8.21
N GLU A 154 -28.34 1.95 8.10
CA GLU A 154 -27.84 0.77 8.82
C GLU A 154 -27.91 0.95 10.33
N ASN A 155 -27.64 2.16 10.83
CA ASN A 155 -27.70 2.43 12.26
C ASN A 155 -29.12 2.25 12.83
N ILE A 156 -30.16 2.71 12.12
CA ILE A 156 -31.54 2.48 12.57
C ILE A 156 -31.96 1.01 12.46
N ILE A 157 -31.44 0.28 11.45
CA ILE A 157 -31.65 -1.17 11.35
C ILE A 157 -31.02 -1.89 12.55
N ARG A 158 -29.81 -1.50 12.94
CA ARG A 158 -29.16 -2.03 14.16
C ARG A 158 -29.93 -1.69 15.44
N GLN A 159 -30.69 -0.60 15.45
CA GLN A 159 -31.57 -0.21 16.56
C GLN A 159 -32.90 -0.98 16.58
N GLY A 160 -33.13 -1.89 15.62
CA GLY A 160 -34.28 -2.80 15.60
C GLY A 160 -35.37 -2.43 14.59
N VAL A 161 -35.18 -1.40 13.78
CA VAL A 161 -36.08 -1.10 12.65
C VAL A 161 -35.93 -2.18 11.58
N LYS A 162 -37.04 -2.74 11.10
CA LYS A 162 -36.99 -3.71 10.01
C LYS A 162 -36.59 -3.02 8.70
N PRO A 163 -35.74 -3.64 7.84
CA PRO A 163 -35.34 -3.03 6.58
C PRO A 163 -36.52 -2.53 5.73
N GLU A 164 -37.62 -3.28 5.68
CA GLU A 164 -38.82 -2.94 4.90
C GLU A 164 -39.54 -1.68 5.44
N GLU A 165 -39.32 -1.33 6.70
CA GLU A 165 -39.94 -0.20 7.36
C GLU A 165 -39.13 1.11 7.19
N VAL A 166 -37.86 1.01 6.81
CA VAL A 166 -36.94 2.16 6.64
C VAL A 166 -37.54 3.24 5.74
N ALA A 167 -38.13 2.85 4.61
CA ALA A 167 -38.69 3.79 3.63
C ALA A 167 -39.88 4.62 4.15
N PHE A 168 -40.51 4.22 5.27
CA PHE A 168 -41.58 4.99 5.92
C PHE A 168 -41.06 6.10 6.82
N HIS A 169 -39.79 6.05 7.25
CA HIS A 169 -39.17 7.13 7.99
C HIS A 169 -38.88 8.31 7.06
N GLN A 170 -39.37 9.50 7.39
CA GLN A 170 -39.28 10.69 6.54
C GLN A 170 -37.83 10.99 6.08
N GLN A 171 -36.86 10.86 7.00
CA GLN A 171 -35.43 11.11 6.75
C GLN A 171 -34.78 10.08 5.81
N PHE A 172 -35.38 8.89 5.68
CA PHE A 172 -34.91 7.81 4.82
C PHE A 172 -35.94 7.49 3.72
N SER A 173 -36.84 8.43 3.41
CA SER A 173 -37.87 8.20 2.42
C SER A 173 -37.27 8.00 1.02
N ARG A 174 -38.05 7.39 0.12
CA ARG A 174 -37.67 7.24 -1.30
C ARG A 174 -37.29 8.57 -1.96
N LEU A 175 -37.93 9.66 -1.55
CA LEU A 175 -37.63 11.00 -2.06
C LEU A 175 -36.25 11.48 -1.59
N GLU A 176 -35.92 11.29 -0.31
CA GLU A 176 -34.60 11.63 0.23
C GLU A 176 -33.50 10.79 -0.39
N LEU A 177 -33.71 9.48 -0.57
CA LEU A 177 -32.77 8.62 -1.28
C LEU A 177 -32.48 9.14 -2.70
N LYS A 178 -33.52 9.47 -3.48
CA LYS A 178 -33.36 10.03 -4.83
C LYS A 178 -32.59 11.35 -4.82
N LYS A 179 -32.86 12.24 -3.85
CA LYS A 179 -32.12 13.50 -3.70
C LYS A 179 -30.64 13.25 -3.46
N VAL A 180 -30.30 12.36 -2.53
CA VAL A 180 -28.91 12.02 -2.20
C VAL A 180 -28.18 11.41 -3.39
N ILE A 181 -28.84 10.51 -4.16
CA ILE A 181 -28.26 9.92 -5.37
C ILE A 181 -27.96 10.99 -6.43
N SER A 182 -28.89 11.92 -6.65
CA SER A 182 -28.75 12.99 -7.66
C SER A 182 -27.59 13.96 -7.41
N LEU A 183 -26.99 13.95 -6.22
CA LEU A 183 -25.78 14.72 -5.90
C LEU A 183 -24.52 14.18 -6.57
N TYR A 184 -24.55 12.94 -7.07
CA TYR A 184 -23.40 12.26 -7.67
C TYR A 184 -23.73 11.77 -9.08
N PRO A 185 -23.99 12.68 -10.02
CA PRO A 185 -24.21 12.29 -11.40
C PRO A 185 -22.94 11.65 -11.98
N GLU A 186 -23.13 10.82 -13.00
CA GLU A 186 -22.07 10.08 -13.69
C GLU A 186 -20.83 10.94 -14.01
N LYS A 187 -21.07 12.15 -14.51
CA LYS A 187 -20.01 13.13 -14.83
C LYS A 187 -19.16 13.52 -13.62
N GLU A 188 -19.78 13.72 -12.46
CA GLU A 188 -19.07 14.14 -11.24
C GLU A 188 -18.22 13.00 -10.67
N VAL A 189 -18.76 11.78 -10.69
CA VAL A 189 -18.00 10.60 -10.25
C VAL A 189 -16.84 10.30 -11.18
N LYS A 190 -17.04 10.36 -12.51
CA LYS A 190 -15.97 10.19 -13.49
C LYS A 190 -14.85 11.22 -13.27
N LYS A 191 -15.21 12.48 -13.03
CA LYS A 191 -14.26 13.55 -12.70
C LYS A 191 -13.52 13.29 -11.39
N GLY A 192 -14.20 12.79 -10.36
CA GLY A 192 -13.60 12.37 -9.10
C GLY A 192 -12.58 11.25 -9.28
N LEU A 193 -12.93 10.21 -10.05
CA LEU A 193 -12.03 9.10 -10.38
C LEU A 193 -10.80 9.58 -11.18
N GLU A 194 -10.97 10.49 -12.15
CA GLU A 194 -9.85 11.08 -12.89
C GLU A 194 -8.90 11.87 -11.98
N GLN A 195 -9.45 12.63 -11.02
CA GLN A 195 -8.63 13.36 -10.04
C GLN A 195 -7.90 12.42 -9.10
N LEU A 196 -8.53 11.31 -8.69
CA LEU A 196 -7.88 10.27 -7.88
C LEU A 196 -6.72 9.64 -8.65
N TYR A 197 -6.94 9.26 -9.91
CA TYR A 197 -5.90 8.70 -10.78
C TYR A 197 -4.68 9.63 -10.87
N LYS A 198 -4.90 10.92 -11.20
CA LYS A 198 -3.84 11.94 -11.26
C LYS A 198 -3.12 12.15 -9.93
N LYS A 199 -3.83 12.02 -8.80
CA LYS A 199 -3.20 12.09 -7.46
C LYS A 199 -2.29 10.90 -7.21
N ILE A 200 -2.72 9.69 -7.60
CA ILE A 200 -1.89 8.48 -7.48
C ILE A 200 -0.62 8.65 -8.30
N GLU A 201 -0.74 8.98 -9.58
CA GLU A 201 0.41 9.27 -10.47
C GLU A 201 1.38 10.28 -9.86
N LYS A 202 0.87 11.36 -9.28
CA LYS A 202 1.70 12.40 -8.67
C LYS A 202 2.41 11.95 -7.37
N HIS A 203 1.81 11.03 -6.62
CA HIS A 203 2.36 10.58 -5.34
C HIS A 203 3.43 9.50 -5.50
N LEU A 204 3.25 8.58 -6.46
CA LEU A 204 4.20 7.51 -6.76
C LEU A 204 5.46 8.09 -7.44
N THR A 205 6.51 7.27 -7.49
CA THR A 205 7.67 7.55 -8.35
C THR A 205 7.27 7.56 -9.82
N ASP A 206 8.02 8.32 -10.62
CA ASP A 206 7.79 8.35 -12.07
C ASP A 206 7.98 6.93 -12.65
N ASP A 207 7.09 6.52 -13.55
CA ASP A 207 7.05 5.17 -14.15
C ASP A 207 6.95 4.01 -13.13
N SER A 208 6.40 4.27 -11.93
CA SER A 208 6.27 3.25 -10.90
C SER A 208 5.47 2.03 -11.41
N PRO A 209 6.01 0.81 -11.32
CA PRO A 209 5.32 -0.42 -11.76
C PRO A 209 4.09 -0.74 -10.90
N LEU A 210 3.93 -0.03 -9.78
CA LEU A 210 2.83 -0.23 -8.84
C LEU A 210 1.61 0.64 -9.16
N LEU A 211 1.69 1.58 -10.10
CA LEU A 211 0.56 2.46 -10.44
C LEU A 211 -0.70 1.64 -10.77
N GLN A 212 -0.58 0.68 -11.69
CA GLN A 212 -1.71 -0.18 -12.09
C GLN A 212 -2.18 -1.10 -10.95
N VAL A 213 -1.25 -1.54 -10.09
CA VAL A 213 -1.59 -2.37 -8.93
C VAL A 213 -2.43 -1.56 -7.93
N VAL A 214 -1.99 -0.35 -7.58
CA VAL A 214 -2.71 0.57 -6.68
C VAL A 214 -4.06 0.94 -7.30
N TRP A 215 -4.10 1.23 -8.60
CA TRP A 215 -5.33 1.56 -9.30
C TRP A 215 -6.36 0.42 -9.30
N ARG A 216 -5.90 -0.82 -9.44
CA ARG A 216 -6.77 -2.00 -9.31
C ARG A 216 -7.31 -2.16 -7.88
N ASN A 217 -6.49 -1.94 -6.86
CA ASN A 217 -6.97 -1.98 -5.47
C ASN A 217 -8.00 -0.86 -5.19
N MET A 218 -7.80 0.32 -5.80
CA MET A 218 -8.78 1.42 -5.77
C MET A 218 -10.09 1.03 -6.46
N GLN A 219 -10.03 0.30 -7.59
CA GLN A 219 -11.22 -0.21 -8.26
C GLN A 219 -11.99 -1.17 -7.34
N ASP A 220 -11.29 -2.13 -6.75
CA ASP A 220 -11.91 -3.18 -5.92
C ASP A 220 -12.61 -2.59 -4.69
N GLU A 221 -12.00 -1.62 -4.02
CA GLU A 221 -12.60 -0.95 -2.87
C GLU A 221 -13.82 -0.09 -3.27
N PHE A 222 -13.78 0.58 -4.42
CA PHE A 222 -14.91 1.39 -4.92
C PHE A 222 -16.10 0.49 -5.29
N LEU A 223 -15.82 -0.62 -5.99
CA LEU A 223 -16.83 -1.60 -6.35
C LEU A 223 -17.44 -2.27 -5.12
N LYS A 224 -16.65 -2.53 -4.08
CA LYS A 224 -17.14 -3.06 -2.81
C LYS A 224 -18.15 -2.12 -2.16
N GLN A 225 -17.88 -0.82 -2.15
CA GLN A 225 -18.82 0.18 -1.61
C GLN A 225 -20.10 0.28 -2.45
N LEU A 226 -20.00 0.30 -3.78
CA LEU A 226 -21.18 0.31 -4.65
C LEU A 226 -22.06 -0.93 -4.47
N LYS A 227 -21.46 -2.12 -4.41
CA LYS A 227 -22.19 -3.36 -4.15
C LYS A 227 -22.91 -3.31 -2.81
N HIS A 228 -22.23 -2.83 -1.78
CA HIS A 228 -22.82 -2.66 -0.47
C HIS A 228 -24.02 -1.71 -0.47
N TYR A 229 -23.93 -0.55 -1.15
CA TYR A 229 -25.07 0.36 -1.29
C TYR A 229 -26.25 -0.28 -2.03
N ASN A 230 -25.98 -1.01 -3.12
CA ASN A 230 -27.02 -1.72 -3.86
C ASN A 230 -27.70 -2.81 -3.01
N GLU A 231 -26.95 -3.52 -2.17
CA GLU A 231 -27.49 -4.51 -1.24
C GLU A 231 -28.43 -3.87 -0.20
N VAL A 232 -27.99 -2.78 0.45
CA VAL A 232 -28.83 -2.06 1.43
C VAL A 232 -30.07 -1.45 0.76
N MET A 233 -29.93 -0.91 -0.45
CA MET A 233 -31.05 -0.40 -1.25
C MET A 233 -32.08 -1.49 -1.56
N GLY A 234 -31.62 -2.66 -1.98
CA GLY A 234 -32.48 -3.79 -2.32
C GLY A 234 -33.32 -4.28 -1.13
N GLN A 235 -32.77 -4.20 0.09
CA GLN A 235 -33.46 -4.56 1.32
C GLN A 235 -34.43 -3.48 1.79
N CYS A 236 -34.02 -2.20 1.75
CA CYS A 236 -34.76 -1.11 2.37
C CYS A 236 -35.80 -0.45 1.45
N TYR A 237 -35.62 -0.57 0.13
CA TYR A 237 -36.45 0.10 -0.87
C TYR A 237 -36.96 -0.85 -1.96
N PRO A 238 -37.62 -1.97 -1.58
CA PRO A 238 -38.11 -2.95 -2.56
C PRO A 238 -39.13 -2.30 -3.51
N ASN A 239 -39.11 -2.71 -4.78
CA ASN A 239 -40.01 -2.26 -5.85
C ASN A 239 -39.98 -0.74 -6.13
N SER A 240 -38.97 -0.01 -5.63
CA SER A 240 -38.91 1.45 -5.76
C SER A 240 -38.45 1.93 -7.15
N ARG A 241 -37.84 1.04 -7.95
CA ARG A 241 -37.15 1.37 -9.23
C ARG A 241 -36.16 2.53 -9.06
N ILE A 242 -35.51 2.59 -7.90
CA ILE A 242 -34.45 3.56 -7.60
C ILE A 242 -33.14 2.81 -7.74
N ASP A 243 -32.31 3.27 -8.65
CA ASP A 243 -30.96 2.76 -8.88
C ASP A 243 -29.95 3.90 -8.69
N LEU A 244 -28.71 3.56 -8.40
CA LEU A 244 -27.62 4.51 -8.48
C LEU A 244 -27.44 4.95 -9.94
N GLU A 245 -27.08 6.22 -10.17
CA GLU A 245 -26.86 6.74 -11.53
C GLU A 245 -25.69 6.07 -12.27
N ILE A 246 -24.86 5.30 -11.54
CA ILE A 246 -23.66 4.66 -12.07
C ILE A 246 -23.76 3.17 -11.81
N SER A 247 -23.62 2.39 -12.87
CA SER A 247 -23.57 0.94 -12.79
C SER A 247 -22.16 0.43 -12.46
N ILE A 248 -22.10 -0.84 -12.04
CA ILE A 248 -20.82 -1.56 -11.88
C ILE A 248 -20.03 -1.60 -13.20
N GLN A 249 -20.71 -1.71 -14.35
CA GLN A 249 -20.06 -1.76 -15.66
C GLN A 249 -19.43 -0.42 -16.04
N ASP A 250 -20.11 0.69 -15.72
CA ASP A 250 -19.58 2.04 -16.00
C ASP A 250 -18.30 2.29 -15.21
N VAL A 251 -18.28 1.90 -13.93
CA VAL A 251 -17.06 1.99 -13.10
C VAL A 251 -15.93 1.15 -13.68
N LEU A 252 -16.18 -0.11 -14.04
CA LEU A 252 -15.17 -0.97 -14.66
C LEU A 252 -14.62 -0.35 -15.95
N SER A 253 -15.49 0.22 -16.77
CA SER A 253 -15.12 0.93 -18.00
C SER A 253 -14.24 2.15 -17.69
N TYR A 254 -14.59 2.96 -16.70
CA TYR A 254 -13.82 4.14 -16.30
C TYR A 254 -12.44 3.79 -15.78
N PHE A 255 -12.34 2.85 -14.84
CA PHE A 255 -11.05 2.40 -14.33
C PHE A 255 -10.15 1.85 -15.45
N SER A 256 -10.72 1.09 -16.39
CA SER A 256 -9.99 0.58 -17.57
C SER A 256 -9.54 1.69 -18.51
N GLN A 257 -10.40 2.69 -18.79
CA GLN A 257 -10.06 3.83 -19.63
C GLN A 257 -8.89 4.66 -19.07
N PHE A 258 -8.84 4.85 -17.74
CA PHE A 258 -7.72 5.55 -17.13
C PHE A 258 -6.43 4.73 -17.17
N ALA A 259 -6.52 3.41 -16.95
CA ALA A 259 -5.38 2.51 -17.03
C ALA A 259 -4.74 2.46 -18.44
N MET A 260 -5.55 2.53 -19.51
CA MET A 260 -5.08 2.50 -20.91
C MET A 260 -4.47 3.82 -21.41
N ARG A 261 -4.58 4.91 -20.65
CA ARG A 261 -4.03 6.23 -21.05
C ARG A 261 -2.53 6.37 -20.73
N HIS A 262 -1.93 5.35 -20.13
CA HIS A 262 -0.55 5.32 -19.67
C HIS A 262 0.15 4.05 -20.19
#